data_AF-A0A257A2Y7-F1
#
_entry.id   AF-A0A257A2Y7-F1
#
_cell.length_a   1.000
_cell.length_b   1.000
_cell.length_c   1.000
_cell.angle_alpha   90.00
_cell.angle_beta   90.00
_cell.angle_gamma   90.00
#
_symmetry.space_group_name_H-M   'P 1'
#
loop_
_entity.id
_entity.type
_entity.pdbx_description
1 polymer ?
#
loop_
_entity_poly.entity_id
_entity_poly.type
_entity_poly.pdbx_seq_one_letter_code
_entity_poly.pdbx_strand_id
1 'polypeptide(L)'
;MGKRYRVSQLPSVNRVYVPYVLIPLWQMKLRERYGIEIDEDIVKILITARYTKSTWKWQRTVKKVAEELSKRGFSKAHAYSFAKNLVSAVVLR
;
A
#
# COMPACT_ATOMS: atom_id res chain seq x y z
N MET A 1 32.19 23.58 20.62
CA MET A 1 30.87 24.20 20.40
C MET A 1 30.73 24.52 18.92
N GLY A 2 29.76 24.12 18.11
CA GLY A 2 28.59 23.24 18.19
C GLY A 2 28.12 23.11 16.72
N LYS A 3 27.85 21.90 16.24
CA LYS A 3 27.56 21.66 14.81
C LYS A 3 26.28 22.37 14.39
N ARG A 4 26.35 23.26 13.40
CA ARG A 4 25.19 23.86 12.74
C ARG A 4 24.60 22.85 11.76
N TYR A 5 23.57 22.13 12.18
CA TYR A 5 22.68 21.44 11.26
C TYR A 5 21.42 22.29 11.09
N ARG A 6 21.32 23.03 9.98
CA ARG A 6 20.04 23.56 9.52
C ARG A 6 19.74 22.93 8.16
N VAL A 7 19.30 21.68 8.22
CA VAL A 7 18.63 21.03 7.09
C VAL A 7 17.17 20.89 7.50
N SER A 8 16.43 21.99 7.45
CA SER A 8 14.97 21.94 7.39
C SER A 8 14.57 21.62 5.96
N GLN A 9 14.97 20.43 5.48
CA GLN A 9 14.33 19.82 4.33
C GLN A 9 13.14 19.04 4.88
N LEU A 10 11.97 19.70 4.89
CA LEU A 10 10.72 18.96 4.93
C LEU A 10 10.83 17.88 3.85
N PRO A 11 10.67 16.58 4.17
CA PRO A 11 10.73 15.55 3.15
C PRO A 11 9.67 15.93 2.12
N SER A 12 10.07 16.04 0.86
CA SER A 12 9.13 16.16 -0.25
C SER A 12 8.30 14.88 -0.26
N VAL A 13 7.21 14.89 0.51
CA VAL A 13 6.20 13.85 0.47
C VAL A 13 5.62 13.97 -0.93
N ASN A 14 6.13 13.16 -1.85
CA ASN A 14 5.48 12.89 -3.13
C ASN A 14 4.09 12.34 -2.79
N ARG A 15 3.13 13.23 -2.53
CA ARG A 15 1.73 12.89 -2.32
C ARG A 15 1.19 12.52 -3.69
N VAL A 16 1.26 11.23 -3.98
CA VAL A 16 0.53 10.66 -5.10
C VAL A 16 -0.95 10.93 -4.82
N TYR A 17 -1.55 11.81 -5.62
CA TYR A 17 -2.99 12.06 -5.54
C TYR A 17 -3.72 10.81 -6.03
N VAL A 18 -4.49 10.18 -5.13
CA VAL A 18 -5.35 9.06 -5.45
C VAL A 18 -6.78 9.59 -5.54
N PRO A 19 -7.41 9.64 -6.73
CA PRO A 19 -8.80 10.02 -6.85
C PRO A 19 -9.69 9.13 -5.98
N TYR A 20 -10.57 9.72 -5.17
CA TYR A 20 -11.45 8.99 -4.24
C TYR A 20 -12.31 7.94 -4.94
N VAL A 21 -12.70 8.18 -6.20
CA VAL A 21 -13.48 7.25 -7.03
C VAL A 21 -12.76 5.91 -7.26
N LEU A 22 -11.42 5.87 -7.19
CA LEU A 22 -10.68 4.62 -7.40
C LEU A 22 -10.83 3.65 -6.23
N ILE A 23 -11.07 4.14 -5.01
CA ILE A 23 -11.19 3.29 -3.83
C ILE A 23 -12.32 2.26 -3.98
N PRO A 24 -13.60 2.65 -4.20
CA PRO A 24 -14.69 1.69 -4.33
C PRO A 24 -14.53 0.78 -5.55
N LEU A 25 -13.98 1.30 -6.66
CA LEU A 25 -13.72 0.50 -7.86
C LEU A 25 -12.72 -0.64 -7.60
N TRP A 26 -11.65 -0.34 -6.87
CA TRP A 26 -10.66 -1.34 -6.51
C TRP A 26 -11.17 -2.31 -5.45
N GLN A 27 -12.00 -1.85 -4.51
CA GLN A 27 -12.67 -2.74 -3.56
C GLN A 27 -13.57 -3.74 -4.29
N MET A 28 -14.41 -3.29 -5.23
CA MET A 28 -15.24 -4.17 -6.05
C MET A 28 -14.40 -5.19 -6.82
N LYS A 29 -13.35 -4.73 -7.52
CA LYS A 29 -12.48 -5.62 -8.31
C LYS A 29 -11.73 -6.65 -7.47
N LEU A 30 -11.23 -6.25 -6.30
CA LEU A 30 -10.53 -7.17 -5.40
C LEU A 30 -11.50 -8.15 -4.74
N ARG A 31 -12.72 -7.71 -4.42
CA ARG A 31 -13.79 -8.58 -3.94
C ARG A 31 -14.18 -9.63 -4.97
N GLU A 32 -14.37 -9.25 -6.23
CA GLU A 32 -14.63 -10.19 -7.32
C GLU A 32 -13.50 -11.21 -7.49
N ARG A 33 -12.24 -10.79 -7.33
CA ARG A 33 -11.08 -11.65 -7.56
C ARG A 33 -10.77 -12.60 -6.39
N TYR A 34 -10.95 -12.15 -5.17
CA TYR A 34 -10.51 -12.86 -3.96
C TYR A 34 -11.67 -13.32 -3.07
N GLY A 35 -12.91 -12.94 -3.38
CA GLY A 35 -14.09 -13.29 -2.58
C GLY A 35 -14.14 -12.62 -1.21
N ILE A 36 -13.32 -11.59 -0.97
CA ILE A 36 -13.24 -10.91 0.33
C ILE A 36 -13.39 -9.40 0.19
N GLU A 37 -13.95 -8.78 1.23
CA GLU A 37 -13.94 -7.34 1.36
C GLU A 37 -12.57 -6.86 1.85
N ILE A 38 -12.04 -5.83 1.19
CA ILE A 38 -10.74 -5.25 1.54
C ILE A 38 -10.96 -3.85 2.06
N ASP A 39 -10.42 -3.58 3.25
CA ASP A 39 -10.52 -2.30 3.90
C ASP A 39 -9.95 -1.15 3.06
N GLU A 40 -10.62 0.00 3.17
CA GLU A 40 -10.26 1.21 2.44
C GLU A 40 -8.78 1.60 2.65
N ASP A 41 -8.24 1.45 3.86
CA ASP A 41 -6.84 1.79 4.16
C ASP A 41 -5.85 0.92 3.38
N ILE A 42 -6.15 -0.39 3.26
CA ILE A 42 -5.33 -1.31 2.47
C ILE A 42 -5.43 -0.94 1.00
N VAL A 43 -6.63 -0.62 0.51
CA VAL A 43 -6.84 -0.18 -0.88
C VAL A 43 -6.11 1.13 -1.19
N LYS A 44 -6.11 2.10 -0.28
CA LYS A 44 -5.32 3.34 -0.43
C LYS A 44 -3.83 3.06 -0.58
N ILE A 45 -3.29 2.15 0.22
CA ILE A 45 -1.87 1.73 0.14
C ILE A 45 -1.59 1.10 -1.23
N LEU A 46 -2.47 0.21 -1.70
CA LEU A 46 -2.33 -0.48 -2.98
C LEU A 46 -2.38 0.49 -4.17
N ILE A 47 -3.35 1.40 -4.19
CA ILE A 47 -3.51 2.38 -5.28
C ILE A 47 -2.34 3.36 -5.28
N THR A 48 -1.94 3.86 -4.11
CA THR A 48 -0.76 4.73 -3.98
C THR A 48 0.47 4.05 -4.57
N ALA A 49 0.66 2.77 -4.25
CA ALA A 49 1.76 2.00 -4.79
C ALA A 49 1.69 1.93 -6.32
N ARG A 50 0.52 1.59 -6.91
CA ARG A 50 0.30 1.53 -8.38
C ARG A 50 0.84 2.73 -9.14
N TYR A 51 0.58 3.93 -8.63
CA TYR A 51 0.98 5.18 -9.28
C TYR A 51 2.41 5.60 -8.93
N THR A 52 3.08 4.88 -8.02
CA THR A 52 4.46 5.13 -7.67
C THR A 52 5.41 4.30 -8.55
N LYS A 53 6.10 4.96 -9.50
CA LYS A 53 7.08 4.32 -10.40
C LYS A 53 8.39 3.95 -9.69
N SER A 54 8.39 2.99 -8.77
CA SER A 54 9.64 2.49 -8.14
C SER A 54 9.52 1.06 -7.60
N THR A 55 10.35 0.17 -8.14
CA THR A 55 10.33 -1.27 -7.81
C THR A 55 10.65 -1.57 -6.35
N TRP A 56 11.57 -0.78 -5.76
CA TRP A 56 11.92 -0.86 -4.34
C TRP A 56 10.76 -0.51 -3.39
N LYS A 57 9.77 0.24 -3.88
CA LYS A 57 8.60 0.58 -3.08
C LYS A 57 7.60 -0.57 -3.01
N TRP A 58 7.63 -1.54 -3.93
CA TRP A 58 6.73 -2.70 -3.89
C TRP A 58 6.96 -3.60 -2.69
N GLN A 59 8.21 -3.94 -2.37
CA GLN A 59 8.50 -4.75 -1.19
C GLN A 59 8.06 -4.04 0.10
N ARG A 60 8.20 -2.71 0.17
CA ARG A 60 7.68 -1.91 1.29
C ARG A 60 6.15 -1.90 1.31
N THR A 61 5.48 -1.81 0.17
CA THR A 61 4.03 -1.91 0.07
C THR A 61 3.53 -3.26 0.56
N VAL A 62 4.18 -4.37 0.15
CA VAL A 62 3.83 -5.72 0.64
C VAL A 62 3.94 -5.78 2.16
N LYS A 63 5.04 -5.27 2.74
CA LYS A 63 5.21 -5.24 4.20
C LYS A 63 4.11 -4.42 4.89
N LYS A 64 3.80 -3.22 4.38
CA LYS A 64 2.74 -2.37 4.94
C LYS A 64 1.36 -3.02 4.87
N VAL A 65 1.01 -3.63 3.73
CA VAL A 65 -0.26 -4.33 3.58
C VAL A 65 -0.32 -5.54 4.50
N ALA A 66 0.77 -6.30 4.65
CA ALA A 66 0.84 -7.43 5.56
C ALA A 66 0.68 -7.01 7.03
N GLU A 67 1.26 -5.87 7.43
CA GLU A 67 1.07 -5.29 8.76
C GLU A 67 -0.40 -4.91 8.99
N GLU A 68 -1.05 -4.25 8.03
CA GLU A 68 -2.46 -3.89 8.12
C GLU A 68 -3.38 -5.13 8.19
N LEU A 69 -3.09 -6.18 7.42
CA LEU A 69 -3.80 -7.45 7.49
C LEU A 69 -3.58 -8.14 8.84
N SER A 70 -2.36 -8.12 9.36
CA SER A 70 -2.04 -8.73 10.67
C SER A 70 -2.79 -8.05 11.82
N LYS A 71 -2.94 -6.72 11.77
CA LYS A 71 -3.77 -5.97 12.74
C LYS A 71 -5.23 -6.40 12.74
N ARG A 72 -5.70 -6.99 11.65
CA ARG A 72 -7.09 -7.46 11.44
C ARG A 72 -7.27 -8.95 11.72
N GLY A 73 -6.29 -9.58 12.36
CA GLY A 73 -6.39 -10.97 12.82
C GLY A 73 -5.84 -12.02 11.85
N PHE A 74 -5.28 -11.62 10.70
CA PHE A 74 -4.58 -12.58 9.84
C PHE A 74 -3.28 -13.05 10.51
N SER A 75 -2.96 -14.34 10.38
CA SER A 75 -1.65 -14.85 10.82
C SER A 75 -0.54 -14.22 9.98
N LYS A 76 0.66 -14.03 10.56
CA LYS A 76 1.78 -13.37 9.87
C LYS A 76 2.11 -13.99 8.50
N ALA A 77 2.11 -15.32 8.42
CA ALA A 77 2.40 -16.05 7.19
C ALA A 77 1.30 -15.84 6.14
N HIS A 78 0.04 -15.92 6.55
CA HIS A 78 -1.10 -15.68 5.67
C HIS A 78 -1.12 -14.23 5.19
N ALA A 79 -0.98 -13.26 6.11
CA ALA A 79 -0.98 -11.84 5.83
C ALA A 79 0.09 -11.46 4.80
N TYR A 80 1.31 -12.00 4.92
CA TYR A 80 2.39 -11.72 3.98
C TYR A 80 2.13 -12.32 2.59
N SER A 81 1.69 -13.58 2.53
CA SER A 81 1.33 -14.24 1.27
C SER A 81 0.20 -13.50 0.56
N PHE A 82 -0.84 -13.14 1.30
CA PHE A 82 -1.99 -12.44 0.78
C PHE A 82 -1.64 -11.00 0.33
N ALA A 83 -0.85 -10.27 1.12
CA ALA A 83 -0.33 -8.96 0.73
C ALA A 83 0.45 -9.00 -0.59
N LYS A 84 1.27 -10.03 -0.80
CA LYS A 84 1.99 -10.23 -2.07
C LYS A 84 1.02 -10.37 -3.23
N ASN A 85 -0.03 -11.18 -3.09
CA ASN A 85 -1.06 -11.35 -4.11
C ASN A 85 -1.79 -10.05 -4.42
N LEU A 86 -2.18 -9.28 -3.39
CA LEU A 86 -2.85 -8.00 -3.54
C LEU A 86 -1.98 -6.96 -4.26
N VAL A 87 -0.72 -6.83 -3.86
CA VAL A 87 0.21 -5.91 -4.53
C VAL A 87 0.41 -6.33 -5.98
N SER A 88 0.67 -7.62 -6.25
CA SER A 88 0.81 -8.12 -7.62
C SER A 88 -0.43 -7.83 -8.48
N ALA A 89 -1.64 -8.00 -7.94
CA ALA A 89 -2.90 -7.76 -8.65
C ALA A 89 -3.10 -6.31 -9.11
N VAL A 90 -2.50 -5.36 -8.41
CA VAL A 90 -2.69 -3.92 -8.65
C VAL A 90 -1.54 -3.34 -9.49
N VAL A 91 -0.37 -3.98 -9.45
CA VAL A 91 0.90 -3.49 -10.00
C VAL A 91 1.25 -4.10 -11.34
N LEU A 92 1.04 -5.40 -11.49
CA LEU A 92 1.30 -6.10 -12.74
C LEU A 92 0.06 -5.95 -13.62
N ARG A 93 0.26 -5.39 -14.83
CA ARG A 93 -0.73 -5.40 -15.91
C ARG A 93 -0.98 -6.84 -16.35
#